data_AF-A0A7V3V1V4-F1
#
_entry.id   AF-A0A7V3V1V4-F1
#
_cell.length_a   1.000
_cell.length_b   1.000
_cell.length_c   1.000
_cell.angle_alpha   90.00
_cell.angle_beta   90.00
_cell.angle_gamma   90.00
#
_symmetry.space_group_name_H-M   'P 1'
#
loop_
_entity.id
_entity.type
_entity.pdbx_description
1 polymer ?
#
loop_
_entity_poly.entity_id
_entity_poly.type
_entity_poly.pdbx_seq_one_letter_code
_entity_poly.pdbx_strand_id
1 'polypeptide(L)'
;MRKKGIALFLVLGVIMLVILAASIMLNIVLSQTRLVHHVVSRTQAYYAAKGAMYYTLEKLRKGQWNLGGSYTFCKTTSCTVTDTDLPNSIQKISVAIGGPNSGISGTSLVTVDVNYTYQPY
;
A
#
# COMPACT_ATOMS: atom_id res chain seq x y z
N MET A 1 -43.66 -37.78 26.31
CA MET A 1 -42.66 -36.73 26.64
C MET A 1 -41.29 -36.91 25.94
N ARG A 2 -40.81 -38.13 25.65
CA ARG A 2 -39.50 -38.38 25.00
C ARG A 2 -39.25 -37.72 23.62
N LYS A 3 -40.27 -37.59 22.75
CA LYS A 3 -40.10 -37.01 21.40
C LYS A 3 -39.73 -35.52 21.39
N LYS A 4 -40.15 -34.76 22.41
CA LYS A 4 -39.86 -33.32 22.52
C LYS A 4 -38.40 -33.04 22.91
N GLY A 5 -37.79 -33.92 23.71
CA GLY A 5 -36.37 -33.80 24.08
C GLY A 5 -35.42 -34.07 22.92
N ILE A 6 -35.78 -35.02 22.04
CA ILE A 6 -35.01 -35.34 20.82
C ILE A 6 -35.03 -34.16 19.85
N ALA A 7 -36.19 -33.51 19.67
CA ALA A 7 -36.29 -32.33 18.81
C ALA A 7 -35.41 -31.16 19.32
N LEU A 8 -35.33 -30.98 20.64
CA LEU A 8 -34.53 -29.93 21.26
C LEU A 8 -33.02 -30.17 21.08
N PHE A 9 -32.57 -31.42 21.23
CA PHE A 9 -31.19 -31.82 20.95
C PHE A 9 -30.81 -31.62 19.48
N LEU A 10 -31.73 -31.90 18.56
CA LEU A 10 -31.50 -31.72 17.12
C LEU A 10 -31.31 -30.24 16.79
N VAL A 11 -32.16 -29.36 17.32
CA VAL A 11 -32.02 -27.91 17.15
C VAL A 11 -30.71 -27.41 17.75
N LEU A 12 -30.34 -27.87 18.94
CA LEU A 12 -29.07 -27.51 19.58
C LEU A 12 -27.86 -27.92 18.73
N GLY A 13 -27.89 -29.13 18.17
CA GLY A 13 -26.83 -29.62 17.29
C GLY A 13 -26.67 -28.78 16.02
N VAL A 14 -27.78 -28.38 15.41
CA VAL A 14 -27.76 -27.50 14.22
C VAL A 14 -27.18 -26.13 14.57
N ILE A 15 -27.57 -25.54 15.70
CA ILE A 15 -27.02 -24.25 16.15
C ILE A 15 -25.51 -24.34 16.37
N MET A 16 -25.03 -25.42 17.01
CA MET A 16 -23.60 -25.63 17.24
C MET A 16 -22.82 -25.74 15.92
N LEU A 17 -23.39 -26.42 14.91
CA LEU A 17 -22.78 -26.57 13.60
C LEU A 17 -22.68 -25.22 12.87
N VAL A 18 -23.72 -24.38 12.97
CA VAL A 18 -23.72 -23.02 12.38
C VAL A 18 -22.64 -22.14 13.03
N ILE A 19 -22.46 -22.20 14.35
CA ILE A 19 -21.43 -21.42 15.06
C ILE A 19 -20.02 -21.83 14.63
N LEU A 20 -19.77 -23.13 14.47
CA LEU A 20 -18.48 -23.63 13.98
C LEU A 20 -18.20 -23.16 12.55
N ALA A 21 -19.19 -23.28 11.66
CA ALA A 21 -19.04 -22.82 10.27
C ALA A 21 -18.77 -21.31 10.19
N ALA A 22 -19.50 -20.49 10.95
CA ALA A 22 -19.30 -19.05 11.03
C ALA A 22 -17.89 -18.69 11.53
N SER A 23 -17.40 -19.42 12.55
CA SER A 23 -16.06 -19.21 13.10
C SER A 23 -14.96 -19.50 12.07
N ILE A 24 -15.11 -20.56 11.27
CA ILE A 24 -14.16 -20.89 10.19
C ILE A 24 -14.18 -19.80 9.11
N MET A 25 -15.37 -19.38 8.68
CA MET A 25 -15.51 -18.33 7.66
C MET A 25 -14.87 -17.01 8.12
N LEU A 26 -15.07 -16.61 9.37
CA LEU A 26 -14.49 -15.39 9.91
C LEU A 26 -12.95 -15.43 9.86
N ASN A 27 -12.35 -16.55 10.24
CA ASN A 27 -10.90 -16.71 10.19
C ASN A 27 -10.34 -16.64 8.77
N ILE A 28 -11.06 -17.19 7.78
CA ILE A 28 -10.67 -17.11 6.37
C ILE A 28 -10.72 -15.67 5.88
N VAL A 29 -11.82 -14.95 6.18
CA VAL A 29 -11.98 -13.55 5.75
C VAL A 29 -10.91 -12.65 6.38
N LEU A 30 -10.65 -12.79 7.68
CA LEU A 30 -9.60 -12.02 8.37
C LEU A 30 -8.21 -12.23 7.72
N SER A 31 -7.91 -13.47 7.33
CA SER A 31 -6.66 -13.80 6.64
C SER A 31 -6.57 -13.16 5.25
N GLN A 32 -7.68 -13.16 4.50
CA GLN A 32 -7.74 -12.55 3.17
C GLN A 32 -7.64 -11.02 3.22
N THR A 33 -8.26 -10.37 4.21
CA THR A 33 -8.22 -8.90 4.36
C THR A 33 -6.79 -8.38 4.48
N ARG A 34 -5.95 -9.03 5.29
CA ARG A 34 -4.53 -8.65 5.45
C ARG A 34 -3.76 -8.75 4.13
N LEU A 35 -3.96 -9.84 3.39
CA LEU A 35 -3.31 -10.07 2.12
C LEU A 35 -3.73 -9.03 1.07
N VAL A 36 -5.03 -8.77 0.97
CA VAL A 36 -5.58 -7.77 0.04
C VAL A 36 -5.03 -6.39 0.36
N HIS A 37 -5.01 -6.00 1.64
CA HIS A 37 -4.42 -4.71 2.03
C HIS A 37 -2.96 -4.59 1.62
N HIS A 38 -2.14 -5.63 1.84
CA HIS A 38 -0.73 -5.60 1.42
C HIS A 38 -0.58 -5.44 -0.10
N VAL A 39 -1.39 -6.15 -0.89
CA VAL A 39 -1.35 -6.04 -2.36
C VAL A 39 -1.82 -4.67 -2.84
N VAL A 40 -2.87 -4.12 -2.24
CA VAL A 40 -3.39 -2.78 -2.57
C VAL A 40 -2.34 -1.71 -2.23
N SER A 41 -1.73 -1.75 -1.04
CA SER A 41 -0.69 -0.79 -0.64
C SER A 41 0.52 -0.86 -1.57
N ARG A 42 0.96 -2.05 -1.97
CA ARG A 42 2.05 -2.22 -2.94
C ARG A 42 1.68 -1.64 -4.31
N THR A 43 0.45 -1.84 -4.76
CA THR A 43 -0.04 -1.31 -6.04
C THR A 43 -0.10 0.22 -6.01
N GLN A 44 -0.62 0.80 -4.93
CA GLN A 44 -0.61 2.25 -4.71
C GLN A 44 0.81 2.82 -4.73
N ALA A 45 1.75 2.18 -4.02
CA ALA A 45 3.15 2.58 -4.01
C ALA A 45 3.77 2.55 -5.42
N TYR A 46 3.46 1.54 -6.22
CA TYR A 46 3.95 1.42 -7.59
C TYR A 46 3.43 2.54 -8.51
N TYR A 47 2.14 2.87 -8.43
CA TYR A 47 1.59 3.98 -9.23
C TYR A 47 2.08 5.35 -8.74
N ALA A 48 2.28 5.51 -7.43
CA ALA A 48 2.87 6.71 -6.88
C ALA A 48 4.33 6.88 -7.32
N ALA A 49 5.12 5.80 -7.37
CA ALA A 49 6.48 5.83 -7.92
C ALA A 49 6.49 6.29 -9.39
N LYS A 50 5.57 5.77 -10.22
CA LYS A 50 5.43 6.21 -11.62
C LYS A 50 5.05 7.68 -11.73
N GLY A 51 4.08 8.14 -10.93
CA GLY A 51 3.70 9.55 -10.88
C GLY A 51 4.88 10.45 -10.52
N ALA A 52 5.65 10.06 -9.49
CA ALA A 52 6.86 10.76 -9.09
C ALA A 52 7.90 10.77 -10.21
N MET A 53 8.14 9.65 -10.92
CA MET A 53 9.06 9.61 -12.06
C MET A 53 8.70 10.59 -13.18
N TYR A 54 7.41 10.68 -13.56
CA TYR A 54 6.99 11.64 -14.58
C TYR A 54 7.12 13.08 -14.10
N TYR A 55 6.79 13.34 -12.84
CA TYR A 55 6.93 14.66 -12.24
C TYR A 55 8.40 15.09 -12.18
N THR A 56 9.30 14.21 -11.74
CA THR A 56 10.73 14.50 -11.66
C THR A 56 11.32 14.76 -13.04
N LEU A 57 10.94 13.97 -14.04
CA LEU A 57 11.36 14.20 -15.43
C LEU A 57 10.91 15.57 -15.94
N GLU A 58 9.66 15.96 -15.67
CA GLU A 58 9.14 17.28 -16.08
C GLU A 58 9.85 18.43 -15.35
N LYS A 59 10.22 18.25 -14.09
CA LYS A 59 11.01 19.24 -13.32
C LYS A 59 12.43 19.37 -13.81
N LEU A 60 13.07 18.26 -14.17
CA LEU A 60 14.39 18.25 -14.81
C LEU A 60 14.33 18.94 -16.18
N ARG A 61 13.31 18.64 -16.99
CA ARG A 61 13.11 19.27 -18.31
C ARG A 61 12.94 20.78 -18.23
N LYS A 62 12.24 21.26 -17.20
CA LYS A 62 12.04 22.70 -16.93
C LYS A 62 13.26 23.37 -16.26
N GLY A 63 14.32 22.62 -15.94
CA GLY A 63 15.50 23.14 -15.23
C GLY A 63 15.20 23.59 -13.79
N GLN A 64 14.09 23.14 -13.20
CA GLN A 64 13.73 23.50 -11.83
C GLN A 64 14.49 22.65 -10.81
N TRP A 65 14.86 21.43 -11.21
CA TRP A 65 15.60 20.48 -10.39
C TRP A 65 16.98 20.23 -10.98
N ASN A 66 17.96 20.01 -10.10
CA ASN A 66 19.35 19.86 -10.47
C ASN A 66 19.76 18.39 -10.48
N LEU A 67 20.69 18.05 -11.37
CA LEU A 67 21.38 16.76 -11.35
C LEU A 67 22.17 16.63 -10.05
N GLY A 68 22.22 15.44 -9.47
CA GLY A 68 22.82 15.22 -8.14
C GLY A 68 21.92 15.60 -6.95
N GLY A 69 20.69 16.06 -7.20
CA GLY A 69 19.74 16.46 -6.16
C GLY A 69 18.97 15.28 -5.54
N SER A 70 18.55 15.46 -4.29
CA SER A 70 17.60 14.57 -3.61
C SER A 70 16.32 15.33 -3.29
N TYR A 71 15.19 14.77 -3.68
CA TYR A 71 13.88 15.39 -3.58
C TYR A 71 12.90 14.44 -2.92
N THR A 72 11.95 14.99 -2.16
CA THR A 72 11.01 14.18 -1.41
C THR A 72 9.58 14.63 -1.65
N PHE A 73 8.68 13.67 -1.74
CA PHE A 73 7.23 13.88 -1.77
C PHE A 73 6.64 13.30 -0.49
N CYS A 74 5.81 14.09 0.18
CA CYS A 74 4.98 13.59 1.26
C CYS A 74 3.72 14.42 1.41
N LYS A 75 2.82 13.92 2.26
CA LYS A 75 1.55 14.57 2.56
C LYS A 75 1.70 15.81 3.45
N THR A 76 2.77 15.87 4.23
CA THR A 76 3.06 16.96 5.16
C THR A 76 3.98 18.01 4.54
N THR A 77 3.98 19.22 5.10
CA THR A 77 4.76 20.38 4.62
C THR A 77 6.28 20.26 4.80
N SER A 78 6.79 19.15 5.36
CA SER A 78 8.22 18.91 5.58
C SER A 78 8.98 18.41 4.35
N CYS A 79 8.32 18.22 3.20
CA CYS A 79 8.92 17.69 1.98
C CYS A 79 9.05 18.73 0.87
N THR A 80 9.88 18.43 -0.13
CA THR A 80 10.11 19.30 -1.30
C THR A 80 8.84 19.52 -2.12
N VAL A 81 8.00 18.49 -2.22
CA VAL A 81 6.70 18.54 -2.86
C VAL A 81 5.67 18.01 -1.88
N THR A 82 4.71 18.86 -1.54
CA THR A 82 3.57 18.47 -0.71
C THR A 82 2.41 18.09 -1.62
N ASP A 83 1.93 16.86 -1.47
CA ASP A 83 0.79 16.33 -2.21
C ASP A 83 -0.25 15.80 -1.20
N THR A 84 -1.38 16.50 -1.10
CA THR A 84 -2.46 16.18 -0.17
C THR A 84 -3.24 14.91 -0.56
N ASP A 85 -3.18 14.56 -1.84
CA ASP A 85 -3.93 13.45 -2.42
C ASP A 85 -3.16 12.12 -2.34
N LEU A 86 -1.93 12.15 -1.78
CA LEU A 86 -1.18 10.94 -1.52
C LEU A 86 -1.96 10.00 -0.58
N PRO A 87 -2.10 8.71 -0.93
CA PRO A 87 -2.73 7.71 -0.09
C PRO A 87 -2.04 7.60 1.27
N ASN A 88 -2.81 7.41 2.35
CA ASN A 88 -2.27 7.29 3.72
C ASN A 88 -1.34 6.08 3.91
N SER A 89 -1.39 5.10 3.00
CA SER A 89 -0.48 3.95 2.98
C SER A 89 0.96 4.34 2.59
N ILE A 90 1.14 5.50 1.94
CA ILE A 90 2.43 6.00 1.49
C ILE A 90 2.91 7.09 2.43
N GLN A 91 4.03 6.84 3.12
CA GLN A 91 4.57 7.82 4.07
C GLN A 91 5.47 8.83 3.37
N LYS A 92 6.32 8.36 2.46
CA LYS A 92 7.32 9.19 1.78
C LYS A 92 7.75 8.58 0.46
N ILE A 93 7.89 9.43 -0.55
CA ILE A 93 8.56 9.09 -1.81
C ILE A 93 9.87 9.88 -1.85
N SER A 94 10.99 9.18 -1.96
CA SER A 94 12.32 9.76 -2.11
C SER A 94 12.76 9.63 -3.55
N VAL A 95 13.26 10.70 -4.14
CA VAL A 95 13.83 10.69 -5.48
C VAL A 95 15.26 11.16 -5.42
N ALA A 96 16.18 10.27 -5.77
CA ALA A 96 17.59 10.57 -5.89
C ALA A 96 17.94 10.68 -7.38
N ILE A 97 18.49 11.82 -7.77
CA ILE A 97 18.95 12.08 -9.13
C ILE A 97 20.47 11.98 -9.11
N GLY A 98 21.01 11.01 -9.82
CA GLY A 98 22.46 10.87 -9.97
C GLY A 98 23.06 12.04 -10.74
N GLY A 99 24.38 12.23 -10.59
CA GLY A 99 25.12 13.23 -11.35
C GLY A 99 25.11 12.97 -12.87
N PRO A 100 25.73 13.85 -13.66
CA PRO A 100 25.93 13.61 -15.09
C PRO A 100 26.69 12.29 -15.32
N ASN A 101 26.27 11.48 -16.29
CA ASN A 101 26.87 10.17 -16.59
C ASN A 101 26.81 9.12 -15.46
N SER A 102 25.91 9.29 -14.48
CA SER A 102 25.65 8.28 -13.44
C SER A 102 24.85 7.08 -13.94
N GLY A 103 24.21 7.20 -15.12
CA GLY A 103 23.56 6.09 -15.82
C GLY A 103 24.43 5.53 -16.95
N ILE A 104 23.81 5.29 -18.10
CA ILE A 104 24.50 5.02 -19.36
C ILE A 104 25.20 6.32 -19.80
N SER A 105 26.31 6.24 -20.55
CA SER A 105 27.01 7.43 -21.08
C SER A 105 26.03 8.43 -21.72
N GLY A 106 26.07 9.69 -21.28
CA GLY A 106 25.13 10.74 -21.69
C GLY A 106 23.81 10.80 -20.91
N THR A 107 23.62 9.96 -19.88
CA THR A 107 22.38 9.91 -19.07
C THR A 107 22.66 9.99 -17.57
N SER A 108 21.65 10.40 -16.81
CA SER A 108 21.66 10.41 -15.34
C SER A 108 20.66 9.39 -14.81
N LEU A 109 21.07 8.64 -13.79
CA LEU A 109 20.21 7.70 -13.11
C LEU A 109 19.19 8.45 -12.25
N VAL A 110 17.92 8.05 -12.32
CA VAL A 110 16.88 8.53 -11.40
C VAL A 110 16.37 7.34 -10.61
N THR A 111 16.59 7.37 -9.30
CA THR A 111 16.10 6.35 -8.37
C THR A 111 14.89 6.92 -7.63
N VAL A 112 13.77 6.21 -7.68
CA VAL A 112 12.55 6.57 -6.95
C VAL A 112 12.23 5.47 -5.97
N ASP A 113 12.36 5.80 -4.68
CA ASP A 113 12.08 4.91 -3.57
C ASP A 113 10.77 5.33 -2.91
N VAL A 114 9.81 4.41 -2.83
CA VAL A 114 8.53 4.65 -2.15
C VAL A 114 8.50 3.85 -0.86
N ASN A 115 8.48 4.57 0.27
CA ASN A 115 8.26 3.97 1.56
C ASN A 115 6.75 3.94 1.84
N TYR A 116 6.19 2.73 1.85
CA TYR A 116 4.80 2.47 2.18
C TYR A 116 4.73 1.61 3.44
N THR A 117 3.76 1.91 4.30
CA THR A 117 3.53 1.13 5.51
C THR A 117 2.23 0.38 5.43
N TYR A 118 2.30 -0.89 5.81
CA TYR A 118 1.15 -1.70 6.15
C TYR A 118 0.87 -1.51 7.64
N GLN A 119 -0.13 -0.70 7.99
CA GLN A 119 -0.69 -0.67 9.34
C GLN A 119 -1.94 -1.57 9.36
N PRO A 120 -1.86 -2.81 9.89
CA PRO A 120 -3.05 -3.53 10.26
C PRO A 120 -3.68 -2.81 11.45
N TYR A 121 -4.91 -2.31 11.28
CA TYR A 121 -5.76 -1.91 12.41
C TYR A 121 -6.14 -3.13 13.25
#